data_AF-A0A7C1V2S0-F1
#
_entry.id   AF-A0A7C1V2S0-F1
#
_cell.length_a   1.000
_cell.length_b   1.000
_cell.length_c   1.000
_cell.angle_alpha   90.00
_cell.angle_beta   90.00
_cell.angle_gamma   90.00
#
_symmetry.space_group_name_H-M   'P 1'
#
loop_
_entity.id
_entity.type
_entity.pdbx_description
1 polymer ?
#
loop_
_entity_poly.entity_id
_entity_poly.type
_entity_poly.pdbx_seq_one_letter_code
_entity_poly.pdbx_strand_id
1 'polypeptide(L)'
;MPAITFDTAIVKSMMEDAIEFCARKTGLEGRDQVLEALGRGDCSVCEYLRYGLAKGVAEYLGSVDDTVKAIYTYEPEYATSVEGLIPDRPNLTPGINLIAWVSRKSAALSSVVASLNSGLAEECRRLVCPRANALCFMLDVKVADDDEVQRQTGYGALIRSLYVRPLEVWHR
;
A
#
# COMPACT_ATOMS: atom_id res chain seq x y z
N MET A 1 17.38 14.24 19.17
CA MET A 1 16.25 14.10 18.22
C MET A 1 16.11 12.61 17.88
N PRO A 2 15.12 11.88 18.43
CA PRO A 2 15.04 10.42 18.32
C PRO A 2 13.89 9.90 17.44
N ALA A 3 13.38 10.68 16.49
CA ALA A 3 12.23 10.29 15.66
C ALA A 3 12.58 9.21 14.59
N ILE A 4 13.84 9.09 14.17
CA ILE A 4 14.24 8.26 13.03
C ILE A 4 14.22 6.75 13.37
N THR A 5 14.35 6.38 14.64
CA THR A 5 14.52 4.97 15.04
C THR A 5 13.20 4.20 15.22
N PHE A 6 12.11 4.92 15.52
CA PHE A 6 10.80 4.30 15.79
C PHE A 6 10.12 3.82 14.50
N ASP A 7 10.20 4.63 13.44
CA ASP A 7 9.58 4.33 12.14
C ASP A 7 10.16 3.07 11.48
N THR A 8 11.46 2.81 11.62
CA THR A 8 12.11 1.65 10.99
C THR A 8 11.69 0.31 11.60
N ALA A 9 11.53 0.24 12.92
CA ALA A 9 11.15 -1.01 13.59
C ALA A 9 9.72 -1.42 13.22
N ILE A 10 8.81 -0.45 13.13
CA ILE A 10 7.42 -0.66 12.73
C ILE A 10 7.35 -1.12 11.28
N VAL A 11 8.06 -0.45 10.37
CA VAL A 11 8.08 -0.84 8.95
C VAL A 11 8.65 -2.25 8.76
N LYS A 12 9.67 -2.63 9.54
CA LYS A 12 10.20 -4.00 9.52
C LYS A 12 9.16 -5.02 10.00
N SER A 13 8.44 -4.73 11.08
CA SER A 13 7.35 -5.60 11.54
C SER A 13 6.29 -5.75 10.46
N MET A 14 5.84 -4.65 9.84
CA MET A 14 4.88 -4.69 8.73
C MET A 14 5.37 -5.54 7.56
N MET A 15 6.66 -5.47 7.24
CA MET A 15 7.26 -6.28 6.18
C MET A 15 7.25 -7.77 6.54
N GLU A 16 7.64 -8.14 7.76
CA GLU A 16 7.57 -9.53 8.22
C GLU A 16 6.12 -10.06 8.21
N ASP A 17 5.18 -9.28 8.74
CA ASP A 17 3.75 -9.64 8.76
C ASP A 17 3.19 -9.80 7.34
N ALA A 18 3.61 -8.94 6.41
CA ALA A 18 3.22 -9.03 5.00
C ALA A 18 3.83 -10.25 4.30
N ILE A 19 5.08 -10.61 4.61
CA ILE A 19 5.73 -11.82 4.10
C ILE A 19 5.04 -13.07 4.64
N GLU A 20 4.72 -13.11 5.94
CA GLU A 20 3.98 -14.23 6.53
C GLU A 20 2.57 -14.34 5.92
N PHE A 21 1.88 -13.22 5.75
CA PHE A 21 0.61 -13.18 5.03
C PHE A 21 0.73 -13.73 3.62
N CYS A 22 1.77 -13.30 2.88
CA CYS A 22 2.03 -13.78 1.53
C CYS A 22 2.25 -15.30 1.51
N ALA A 23 3.13 -15.82 2.38
CA ALA A 23 3.42 -17.25 2.48
C ALA A 23 2.13 -18.08 2.69
N ARG A 24 1.28 -17.65 3.63
CA ARG A 24 -0.01 -18.32 3.90
C ARG A 24 -0.97 -18.29 2.71
N LYS A 25 -0.96 -17.23 1.90
CA LYS A 25 -1.86 -17.09 0.75
C LYS A 25 -1.38 -17.80 -0.50
N THR A 26 -0.08 -17.92 -0.69
CA THR A 26 0.52 -18.60 -1.85
C THR A 26 0.86 -20.06 -1.57
N GLY A 27 0.68 -20.53 -0.33
CA GLY A 27 0.99 -21.90 0.07
C GLY A 27 2.50 -22.17 0.21
N LEU A 28 3.31 -21.11 0.36
CA LEU A 28 4.74 -21.21 0.59
C LEU A 28 5.01 -21.43 2.08
N GLU A 29 6.07 -22.17 2.41
CA GLU A 29 6.33 -22.64 3.77
C GLU A 29 6.99 -21.59 4.68
N GLY A 30 7.38 -20.43 4.14
CA GLY A 30 7.94 -19.34 4.93
C GLY A 30 8.66 -18.26 4.13
N ARG A 31 9.36 -17.40 4.87
CA ARG A 31 10.07 -16.22 4.35
C ARG A 31 11.00 -16.52 3.18
N ASP A 32 11.85 -17.53 3.30
CA ASP A 32 12.87 -17.82 2.29
C ASP A 32 12.26 -18.20 0.95
N GLN A 33 11.18 -18.98 0.95
CA GLN A 33 10.46 -19.34 -0.27
C GLN A 33 9.72 -18.13 -0.89
N VAL A 34 9.19 -17.22 -0.06
CA VAL A 34 8.61 -15.96 -0.54
C VAL A 34 9.68 -15.09 -1.20
N LEU A 35 10.85 -14.92 -0.56
CA LEU A 35 11.96 -14.15 -1.11
C LEU A 35 12.51 -14.78 -2.40
N GLU A 36 12.59 -16.10 -2.46
CA GLU A 36 12.99 -16.81 -3.67
C GLU A 36 11.98 -16.60 -4.81
N ALA A 37 10.68 -16.69 -4.52
CA ALA A 37 9.64 -16.47 -5.52
C ALA A 37 9.62 -15.02 -6.02
N LEU A 38 9.83 -14.04 -5.12
CA LEU A 38 10.06 -12.65 -5.50
C LEU A 38 11.33 -12.52 -6.38
N GLY A 39 12.40 -13.22 -6.02
CA GLY A 39 13.66 -13.27 -6.79
C GLY A 39 13.51 -13.88 -8.19
N ARG A 40 12.55 -14.78 -8.37
CA ARG A 40 12.18 -15.34 -9.68
C ARG A 40 11.26 -14.42 -10.48
N GLY A 41 10.81 -13.31 -9.89
CA GLY A 41 9.91 -12.35 -10.53
C GLY A 41 8.45 -12.83 -10.60
N ASP A 42 8.01 -13.62 -9.62
CA ASP A 42 6.61 -14.03 -9.51
C ASP A 42 5.73 -12.85 -9.10
N CYS A 43 4.94 -12.34 -10.06
CA CYS A 43 4.08 -11.18 -9.84
C CYS A 43 2.92 -11.47 -8.89
N SER A 44 2.47 -12.73 -8.77
CA SER A 44 1.38 -13.11 -7.87
C SER A 44 1.82 -12.96 -6.40
N VAL A 45 3.04 -13.36 -6.08
CA VAL A 45 3.68 -13.17 -4.77
C VAL A 45 3.87 -11.69 -4.48
N CYS A 46 4.30 -10.90 -5.48
CA CYS A 46 4.39 -9.44 -5.35
C CYS A 46 3.04 -8.80 -5.02
N GLU A 47 1.93 -9.31 -5.55
CA GLU A 47 0.58 -8.81 -5.29
C GLU A 47 0.12 -9.08 -3.86
N TYR A 48 0.26 -10.32 -3.39
CA TYR A 48 -0.07 -10.66 -2.00
C TYR A 48 0.79 -9.91 -1.00
N LEU A 49 2.07 -9.69 -1.30
CA LEU A 49 2.95 -8.89 -0.47
C LEU A 49 2.50 -7.42 -0.41
N ARG A 50 2.19 -6.81 -1.56
CA ARG A 50 1.66 -5.42 -1.63
C ARG A 50 0.36 -5.29 -0.84
N TYR A 51 -0.54 -6.26 -0.96
CA TYR A 51 -1.79 -6.27 -0.20
C TYR A 51 -1.55 -6.42 1.32
N GLY A 52 -0.63 -7.31 1.72
CA GLY A 52 -0.23 -7.45 3.13
C GLY A 52 0.34 -6.14 3.69
N LEU A 53 1.22 -5.49 2.94
CA LEU A 53 1.78 -4.18 3.31
C LEU A 53 0.69 -3.09 3.39
N ALA A 54 -0.25 -3.07 2.43
CA ALA A 54 -1.39 -2.16 2.44
C ALA A 54 -2.21 -2.29 3.73
N LYS A 55 -2.47 -3.53 4.17
CA LYS A 55 -3.18 -3.81 5.43
C LYS A 55 -2.39 -3.36 6.65
N GLY A 56 -1.10 -3.67 6.72
CA GLY A 56 -0.24 -3.26 7.84
C GLY A 56 -0.12 -1.73 7.96
N VAL A 57 0.05 -1.03 6.83
CA VAL A 57 0.04 0.44 6.78
C VAL A 57 -1.30 0.98 7.26
N ALA A 58 -2.42 0.40 6.80
CA ALA A 58 -3.74 0.84 7.19
C ALA A 58 -3.99 0.69 8.70
N GLU A 59 -3.64 -0.46 9.28
CA GLU A 59 -3.73 -0.71 10.72
C GLU A 59 -2.91 0.30 11.53
N TYR A 60 -1.68 0.59 11.11
CA TYR A 60 -0.84 1.54 11.81
C TYR A 60 -1.35 2.97 11.72
N LEU A 61 -1.73 3.44 10.53
CA LEU A 61 -2.32 4.78 10.36
C LEU A 61 -3.58 4.95 11.21
N GLY A 62 -4.43 3.92 11.25
CA GLY A 62 -5.62 3.90 12.08
C GLY A 62 -5.32 3.90 13.59
N SER A 63 -4.18 3.37 14.02
CA SER A 63 -3.74 3.37 15.42
C SER A 63 -3.08 4.67 15.88
N VAL A 64 -2.44 5.40 14.96
CA VAL A 64 -1.65 6.61 15.27
C VAL A 64 -2.49 7.88 15.20
N ASP A 65 -3.51 7.91 14.35
CA ASP A 65 -4.37 9.09 14.16
C ASP A 65 -5.84 8.74 14.33
N ASP A 66 -6.43 9.21 15.43
CA ASP A 66 -7.85 9.04 15.75
C ASP A 66 -8.80 9.76 14.78
N THR A 67 -8.29 10.61 13.90
CA THR A 67 -9.10 11.22 12.83
C THR A 67 -9.41 10.23 11.72
N VAL A 68 -8.63 9.15 11.57
CA VAL A 68 -8.85 8.14 10.53
C VAL A 68 -10.06 7.28 10.89
N LYS A 69 -11.05 7.27 10.00
CA LYS A 69 -12.29 6.50 10.13
C LYS A 69 -12.22 5.18 9.39
N ALA A 70 -11.67 5.21 8.18
CA ALA A 70 -11.51 4.04 7.34
C ALA A 70 -10.38 4.25 6.34
N ILE A 71 -9.80 3.15 5.86
CA ILE A 71 -8.76 3.15 4.83
C ILE A 71 -9.14 2.14 3.76
N TYR A 72 -9.05 2.58 2.51
CA TYR A 72 -9.40 1.79 1.33
C TYR A 72 -8.20 1.65 0.41
N THR A 73 -7.99 0.46 -0.16
CA THR A 73 -7.11 0.29 -1.32
C THR A 73 -7.87 0.59 -2.60
N TYR A 74 -7.23 1.22 -3.57
CA TYR A 74 -7.80 1.40 -4.90
C TYR A 74 -6.77 1.10 -5.99
N GLU A 75 -7.25 0.64 -7.14
CA GLU A 75 -6.39 0.54 -8.32
C GLU A 75 -6.56 1.79 -9.16
N PRO A 76 -5.49 2.58 -9.37
CA PRO A 76 -5.58 3.77 -10.19
C PRO A 76 -5.79 3.40 -11.66
N GLU A 77 -6.53 4.24 -12.40
CA GLU A 77 -6.95 3.95 -13.79
C GLU A 77 -5.79 3.61 -14.74
N TYR A 78 -4.57 4.11 -14.50
CA TYR A 78 -3.41 3.75 -15.32
C TYR A 78 -2.99 2.27 -15.18
N ALA A 79 -3.35 1.61 -14.08
CA ALA A 79 -3.16 0.19 -13.85
C ALA A 79 -4.24 -0.68 -14.52
N THR A 80 -5.36 -0.08 -14.95
CA THR A 80 -6.45 -0.78 -15.69
C THR A 80 -6.17 -0.91 -17.19
N SER A 81 -4.95 -0.56 -17.63
CA SER A 81 -4.52 -0.79 -19.00
C SER A 81 -4.48 -2.30 -19.25
N VAL A 82 -5.50 -2.82 -19.95
CA VAL A 82 -5.61 -4.18 -20.45
C VAL A 82 -4.24 -4.72 -20.86
N GLU A 83 -3.89 -5.88 -20.33
CA GLU A 83 -2.67 -6.61 -20.66
C GLU A 83 -2.38 -6.56 -22.17
N GLY A 84 -1.21 -6.02 -22.53
CA GLY A 84 -0.49 -6.49 -23.72
C GLY A 84 -0.73 -5.84 -25.09
N LEU A 85 -1.11 -4.56 -25.21
CA LEU A 85 -1.22 -3.93 -26.56
C LEU A 85 -0.34 -2.69 -26.83
N ILE A 86 0.46 -2.23 -25.87
CA ILE A 86 1.42 -1.13 -26.13
C ILE A 86 2.84 -1.65 -25.86
N PRO A 87 3.65 -1.93 -26.89
CA PRO A 87 4.96 -2.59 -26.76
C PRO A 87 6.02 -1.76 -26.02
N ASP A 88 5.70 -0.54 -25.58
CA ASP A 88 6.64 0.43 -25.02
C ASP A 88 6.18 1.02 -23.67
N ARG A 89 5.14 0.45 -23.04
CA ARG A 89 4.79 0.78 -21.65
C ARG A 89 5.30 -0.34 -20.75
N PRO A 90 6.30 -0.09 -19.86
CA PRO A 90 6.65 -1.07 -18.85
C PRO A 90 5.38 -1.41 -18.08
N ASN A 91 5.11 -2.69 -17.84
CA ASN A 91 3.98 -3.14 -17.02
C ASN A 91 3.97 -2.35 -15.70
N LEU A 92 3.15 -1.31 -15.63
CA LEU A 92 3.05 -0.42 -14.47
C LEU A 92 2.32 -1.22 -13.40
N THR A 93 3.08 -1.99 -12.64
CA THR A 93 2.54 -2.69 -11.48
C THR A 93 1.98 -1.63 -10.54
N PRO A 94 0.68 -1.67 -10.19
CA PRO A 94 0.12 -0.67 -9.29
C PRO A 94 0.87 -0.77 -7.96
N GLY A 95 1.42 0.36 -7.53
CA GLY A 95 2.00 0.50 -6.19
C GLY A 95 0.95 0.32 -5.10
N ILE A 96 1.31 0.64 -3.87
CA ILE A 96 0.41 0.55 -2.73
C ILE A 96 -0.39 1.86 -2.67
N ASN A 97 -1.57 1.86 -3.26
CA ASN A 97 -2.44 3.03 -3.36
C ASN A 97 -3.58 2.94 -2.33
N LEU A 98 -3.63 3.91 -1.40
CA LEU A 98 -4.58 3.97 -0.30
C LEU A 98 -5.36 5.28 -0.30
N ILE A 99 -6.60 5.23 0.15
CA ILE A 99 -7.41 6.40 0.49
C ILE A 99 -7.74 6.31 1.98
N ALA A 100 -7.22 7.24 2.77
CA ALA A 100 -7.57 7.42 4.16
C ALA A 100 -8.76 8.39 4.27
N TRP A 101 -9.92 7.86 4.67
CA TRP A 101 -11.07 8.67 5.06
C TRP A 101 -10.87 9.17 6.48
N VAL A 102 -10.74 10.49 6.63
CA VAL A 102 -10.52 11.16 7.91
C VAL A 102 -11.66 12.11 8.26
N SER A 103 -11.83 12.41 9.55
CA SER A 103 -12.72 13.50 10.00
C SER A 103 -12.18 14.87 9.61
N ARG A 104 -10.85 15.06 9.63
CA ARG A 104 -10.18 16.31 9.22
C ARG A 104 -8.77 16.04 8.72
N LYS A 105 -8.33 16.81 7.72
CA LYS A 105 -6.95 16.75 7.23
C LYS A 105 -5.98 17.30 8.29
N SER A 106 -4.88 16.59 8.50
CA SER A 106 -3.86 16.94 9.51
C SER A 106 -2.47 16.84 8.90
N ALA A 107 -1.63 17.87 9.12
CA ALA A 107 -0.24 17.84 8.72
C ALA A 107 0.56 16.72 9.43
N ALA A 108 0.13 16.33 10.64
CA ALA A 108 0.73 15.21 11.35
C ALA A 108 0.56 13.90 10.60
N LEU A 109 -0.65 13.60 10.11
CA LEU A 109 -0.93 12.41 9.30
C LEU A 109 -0.08 12.40 8.02
N SER A 110 -0.01 13.53 7.32
CA SER A 110 0.84 13.65 6.12
C SER A 110 2.31 13.40 6.42
N SER A 111 2.81 13.84 7.57
CA SER A 111 4.19 13.56 8.02
C SER A 111 4.41 12.08 8.31
N VAL A 112 3.45 11.41 8.96
CA VAL A 112 3.52 9.97 9.24
C VAL A 112 3.53 9.16 7.94
N VAL A 113 2.66 9.51 6.98
CA VAL A 113 2.64 8.89 5.65
C VAL A 113 3.99 9.07 4.94
N ALA A 114 4.57 10.27 4.98
CA ALA A 114 5.87 10.53 4.36
C ALA A 114 7.00 9.69 5.00
N SER A 115 7.02 9.60 6.33
CA SER A 115 7.92 8.71 7.08
C SER A 115 7.76 7.25 6.64
N LEU A 116 6.53 6.73 6.62
CA LEU A 116 6.25 5.34 6.22
C LEU A 116 6.68 5.05 4.78
N ASN A 117 6.40 5.96 3.84
CA ASN A 117 6.79 5.79 2.45
C ASN A 117 8.33 5.69 2.33
N SER A 118 9.06 6.54 3.05
CA SER A 118 10.53 6.49 3.04
C SER A 118 11.09 5.20 3.65
N GLY A 119 10.53 4.73 4.77
CA GLY A 119 10.95 3.48 5.42
C GLY A 119 10.61 2.26 4.57
N LEU A 120 9.41 2.19 4.00
CA LEU A 120 8.99 1.10 3.12
C LEU A 120 9.85 1.05 1.86
N ALA A 121 10.17 2.20 1.26
CA ALA A 121 11.06 2.26 0.11
C ALA A 121 12.49 1.76 0.43
N GLU A 122 12.95 1.89 1.67
CA GLU A 122 14.23 1.31 2.10
C GLU A 122 14.16 -0.20 2.29
N GLU A 123 13.13 -0.71 2.98
CA GLU A 123 12.98 -2.15 3.18
C GLU A 123 12.66 -2.88 1.87
N CYS A 124 11.86 -2.28 0.97
CA CYS A 124 11.54 -2.87 -0.33
C CYS A 124 12.74 -2.89 -1.28
N ARG A 125 13.72 -1.99 -1.12
CA ARG A 125 14.99 -2.04 -1.88
C ARG A 125 15.80 -3.31 -1.57
N ARG A 126 15.54 -3.97 -0.44
CA ARG A 126 16.17 -5.26 -0.09
C ARG A 126 15.50 -6.43 -0.80
N LEU A 127 14.32 -6.24 -1.39
CA LEU A 127 13.64 -7.26 -2.18
C LEU A 127 14.29 -7.33 -3.58
N VAL A 128 14.81 -8.49 -3.94
CA VAL A 128 15.59 -8.68 -5.17
C VAL A 128 14.68 -9.15 -6.32
N CYS A 129 13.54 -8.47 -6.54
CA CYS A 129 12.66 -8.84 -7.65
C CYS A 129 13.20 -8.27 -8.97
N PRO A 130 13.57 -9.11 -9.97
CA PRO A 130 14.18 -8.65 -11.22
C PRO A 130 13.20 -7.89 -12.12
N ARG A 131 11.90 -8.01 -11.86
CA ARG A 131 10.82 -7.30 -12.56
C ARG A 131 10.33 -6.07 -11.80
N ALA A 132 10.80 -5.85 -10.57
CA ALA A 132 10.35 -4.71 -9.79
C ALA A 132 10.89 -3.42 -10.38
N ASN A 133 9.98 -2.47 -10.57
CA ASN A 133 10.33 -1.07 -10.85
C ASN A 133 10.12 -0.24 -9.58
N ALA A 134 10.54 1.02 -9.62
CA ALA A 134 10.42 1.94 -8.47
C ALA A 134 8.95 2.15 -8.00
N LEU A 135 7.96 1.78 -8.81
CA LEU A 135 6.54 1.96 -8.50
C LEU A 135 5.93 0.72 -7.82
N CYS A 136 6.52 -0.46 -7.94
CA CYS A 136 5.96 -1.72 -7.40
C CYS A 136 5.67 -1.64 -5.89
N PHE A 137 6.48 -0.89 -5.13
CA PHE A 137 6.30 -0.76 -3.69
C PHE A 137 6.17 0.70 -3.23
N MET A 138 5.88 1.60 -4.16
CA MET A 138 5.63 3.00 -3.81
C MET A 138 4.33 3.09 -3.01
N LEU A 139 4.39 3.66 -1.82
CA LEU A 139 3.21 3.95 -1.01
C LEU A 139 2.67 5.32 -1.40
N ASP A 140 1.43 5.36 -1.86
CA ASP A 140 0.67 6.58 -2.11
C ASP A 140 -0.61 6.57 -1.26
N VAL A 141 -0.66 7.44 -0.25
CA VAL A 141 -1.85 7.58 0.60
C VAL A 141 -2.50 8.93 0.32
N LYS A 142 -3.72 8.89 -0.18
CA LYS A 142 -4.56 10.06 -0.41
C LYS A 142 -5.48 10.25 0.78
N VAL A 143 -5.63 11.49 1.24
CA VAL A 143 -6.45 11.80 2.41
C VAL A 143 -7.73 12.48 1.91
N ALA A 144 -8.88 11.89 2.25
CA ALA A 144 -10.21 12.42 1.97
C ALA A 144 -10.91 12.76 3.28
N ASP A 145 -11.43 13.97 3.41
CA ASP A 145 -12.23 14.37 4.57
C ASP A 145 -13.72 14.07 4.39
N ASP A 146 -14.51 14.30 5.46
CA ASP A 146 -15.96 14.10 5.44
C ASP A 146 -16.67 14.93 4.36
N ASP A 147 -16.21 16.16 4.10
CA ASP A 147 -16.80 17.02 3.09
C ASP A 147 -16.59 16.44 1.69
N GLU A 148 -15.38 15.95 1.39
CA GLU A 148 -15.06 15.30 0.12
C GLU A 148 -15.86 14.00 -0.10
N VAL A 149 -16.02 13.20 0.94
CA VAL A 149 -16.80 11.94 0.86
C VAL A 149 -18.29 12.22 0.70
N GLN A 150 -18.84 13.19 1.42
CA GLN A 150 -20.25 13.56 1.34
C GLN A 150 -20.60 14.22 0.01
N ARG A 151 -19.74 15.11 -0.49
CA ARG A 151 -19.94 15.82 -1.75
C ARG A 151 -19.47 15.03 -2.97
N GLN A 152 -18.86 13.86 -2.76
CA GLN A 152 -18.28 13.01 -3.80
C GLN A 152 -17.30 13.79 -4.69
N THR A 153 -16.39 14.53 -4.05
CA THR A 153 -15.35 15.31 -4.74
C THR A 153 -13.96 14.76 -4.43
N GLY A 154 -13.01 14.99 -5.34
CA GLY A 154 -11.63 14.53 -5.14
C GLY A 154 -11.55 13.01 -4.91
N TYR A 155 -10.72 12.58 -3.96
CA TYR A 155 -10.58 11.17 -3.60
C TYR A 155 -11.78 10.61 -2.80
N GLY A 156 -12.62 11.48 -2.22
CA GLY A 156 -13.86 11.06 -1.56
C GLY A 156 -14.89 10.47 -2.54
N ALA A 157 -14.85 10.88 -3.81
CA ALA A 157 -15.66 10.29 -4.87
C ALA A 157 -15.35 8.80 -5.10
N LEU A 158 -14.09 8.40 -4.95
CA LEU A 158 -13.65 7.02 -5.19
C LEU A 158 -14.16 6.06 -4.13
N ILE A 159 -14.28 6.50 -2.87
CA ILE A 159 -14.81 5.67 -1.76
C ILE A 159 -16.20 5.11 -2.08
N ARG A 160 -17.02 5.88 -2.81
CA ARG A 160 -18.38 5.48 -3.21
C ARG A 160 -18.49 5.14 -4.70
N SER A 161 -17.36 5.01 -5.40
CA SER A 161 -17.36 4.70 -6.83
C SER A 161 -17.83 3.27 -7.07
N LEU A 162 -18.78 3.12 -8.00
CA LEU A 162 -19.24 1.81 -8.47
C LEU A 162 -18.30 1.21 -9.53
N TYR A 163 -17.48 2.04 -10.19
CA TYR A 163 -16.64 1.65 -11.32
C TYR A 163 -15.24 1.21 -10.91
N VAL A 164 -14.68 1.85 -9.88
CA VAL A 164 -13.43 1.45 -9.22
C VAL A 164 -13.82 1.18 -7.79
N ARG A 165 -14.29 -0.04 -7.48
CA ARG A 165 -14.74 -0.37 -6.12
C ARG A 165 -13.50 -0.48 -5.23
N PRO A 166 -13.23 0.52 -4.38
CA PRO A 166 -12.07 0.42 -3.52
C PRO A 166 -12.39 -0.60 -2.41
N LEU A 167 -11.39 -1.37 -2.04
CA LEU A 167 -11.53 -2.41 -1.01
C LEU A 167 -11.21 -1.80 0.34
N GLU A 168 -12.14 -1.87 1.29
CA GLU A 168 -11.89 -1.46 2.67
C GLU A 168 -10.90 -2.44 3.31
N VAL A 169 -9.74 -1.92 3.71
CA VAL A 169 -8.70 -2.72 4.38
C VAL A 169 -8.66 -2.48 5.89
N TRP A 170 -9.26 -1.39 6.36
CA TRP A 170 -9.35 -1.04 7.77
C TRP A 170 -10.51 -0.06 8.04
N HIS A 171 -11.18 -0.20 9.18
CA HIS A 171 -12.14 0.77 9.72
C HIS A 171 -12.07 0.81 11.24
N ARG A 172 -12.62 1.88 11.82
CA ARG A 172 -12.82 2.07 13.26
C ARG A 172 -14.27 1.86 13.67
#